data_AF-V9Z6U8-F1
#
_entry.id   AF-V9Z6U8-F1
#
_cell.length_a   1.000
_cell.length_b   1.000
_cell.length_c   1.000
_cell.angle_alpha   90.00
_cell.angle_beta   90.00
_cell.angle_gamma   90.00
#
_symmetry.space_group_name_H-M   'P 1'
#
loop_
_entity.id
_entity.type
_entity.pdbx_description
1 polymer ?
#
loop_
_entity_poly.entity_id
_entity_poly.type
_entity_poly.pdbx_seq_one_letter_code
_entity_poly.pdbx_strand_id
1 'polypeptide(L)'
;MKLRRAQERDESNAWKAVARETFRAFDLIMTPALHGHDRQSGAQAAAAHLERGRQLMQPIIDRYVADARTPLGRAWRTSRVARGAYVQAFAQAMAHASARSAGEPETGWPILYSRGALPLIVRYTGDRRILNDEEDPR
;
A
#
# COMPACT_ATOMS: atom_id res chain seq x y z
N MET A 1 18.87 -14.27 -18.00
CA MET A 1 18.12 -14.85 -16.86
C MET A 1 18.42 -14.16 -15.51
N LYS A 2 19.68 -13.79 -15.20
CA LYS A 2 20.05 -13.09 -13.95
C LYS A 2 19.44 -11.68 -13.79
N LEU A 3 19.39 -10.88 -14.87
CA LEU A 3 18.81 -9.52 -14.87
C LEU A 3 17.33 -9.48 -14.50
N ARG A 4 16.54 -10.43 -15.01
CA ARG A 4 15.10 -10.52 -14.74
C ARG A 4 14.79 -10.86 -13.27
N ARG A 5 15.57 -11.75 -12.66
CA ARG A 5 15.43 -12.11 -11.24
C ARG A 5 15.80 -10.97 -10.29
N ALA A 6 16.83 -10.18 -10.63
CA ALA A 6 17.19 -9.00 -9.85
C ALA A 6 16.07 -7.95 -9.90
N GLN A 7 15.55 -7.68 -11.11
CA GLN A 7 14.41 -6.77 -11.31
C GLN A 7 13.15 -7.20 -10.57
N GLU A 8 12.80 -8.49 -10.60
CA GLU A 8 11.66 -9.05 -9.87
C GLU A 8 11.83 -8.92 -8.34
N ARG A 9 13.07 -9.06 -7.84
CA ARG A 9 13.40 -8.87 -6.41
C ARG A 9 13.30 -7.42 -5.97
N ASP A 10 13.78 -6.48 -6.80
CA ASP A 10 13.72 -5.05 -6.52
C ASP A 10 12.26 -4.55 -6.51
N GLU A 11 11.45 -5.01 -7.46
CA GLU A 11 10.00 -4.72 -7.50
C GLU A 11 9.29 -5.28 -6.26
N SER A 12 9.62 -6.50 -5.84
CA SER A 12 9.09 -7.10 -4.62
C SER A 12 9.44 -6.27 -3.39
N ASN A 13 10.70 -5.83 -3.25
CA ASN A 13 11.13 -4.99 -2.13
C ASN A 13 10.42 -3.63 -2.11
N ALA A 14 10.20 -3.02 -3.27
CA ALA A 14 9.46 -1.76 -3.36
C ALA A 14 8.00 -1.93 -2.89
N TRP A 15 7.32 -2.99 -3.32
CA TRP A 15 5.97 -3.31 -2.84
C TRP A 15 5.90 -3.62 -1.34
N LYS A 16 6.95 -4.23 -0.77
CA LYS A 16 7.05 -4.43 0.69
C LYS A 16 7.10 -3.10 1.44
N ALA A 17 7.88 -2.15 0.94
CA ALA A 17 7.97 -0.83 1.55
C ALA A 17 6.62 -0.10 1.52
N VAL A 18 5.92 -0.15 0.38
CA VAL A 18 4.55 0.38 0.26
C VAL A 18 3.60 -0.27 1.28
N ALA A 19 3.67 -1.59 1.42
CA ALA A 19 2.82 -2.33 2.35
C ALA A 19 3.10 -1.96 3.81
N ARG A 20 4.38 -1.82 4.20
CA ARG A 20 4.77 -1.39 5.56
C ARG A 20 4.21 -0.03 5.92
N GLU A 21 4.32 0.94 5.02
CA GLU A 21 3.71 2.26 5.23
C GLU A 21 2.18 2.17 5.35
N THR A 22 1.56 1.27 4.59
CA THR A 22 0.11 1.05 4.65
C THR A 22 -0.33 0.44 5.98
N PHE A 23 0.43 -0.51 6.54
CA PHE A 23 0.17 -1.10 7.86
C PHE A 23 0.30 -0.08 8.97
N ARG A 24 1.39 0.71 8.97
CA ARG A 24 1.57 1.78 9.95
C ARG A 24 0.41 2.77 9.94
N ALA A 25 -0.06 3.15 8.74
CA ALA A 25 -1.24 4.01 8.62
C ALA A 25 -2.52 3.36 9.19
N PHE A 26 -2.72 2.06 8.94
CA PHE A 26 -3.85 1.32 9.49
C PHE A 26 -3.82 1.28 11.02
N ASP A 27 -2.69 0.94 11.63
CA ASP A 27 -2.54 0.88 13.09
C ASP A 27 -2.79 2.25 13.74
N LEU A 28 -2.32 3.32 13.11
CA LEU A 28 -2.57 4.70 13.57
C LEU A 28 -4.05 5.11 13.45
N ILE A 29 -4.78 4.64 12.44
CA ILE A 29 -6.22 4.91 12.30
C ILE A 29 -7.05 4.11 13.31
N MET A 30 -6.71 2.83 13.48
CA MET A 30 -7.51 1.88 14.27
C MET A 30 -7.21 1.99 15.76
N THR A 31 -5.94 2.18 16.12
CA THR A 31 -5.46 2.17 17.51
C THR A 31 -4.54 3.35 17.83
N PRO A 32 -4.95 4.61 17.56
CA PRO A 32 -4.09 5.79 17.76
C PRO A 32 -3.56 5.93 19.19
N ALA A 33 -4.36 5.56 20.19
CA ALA A 33 -3.98 5.65 21.59
C ALA A 33 -2.78 4.77 21.96
N LEU A 34 -2.58 3.63 21.28
CA LEU A 34 -1.41 2.75 21.49
C LEU A 34 -0.11 3.40 21.02
N HIS A 35 -0.21 4.44 20.18
CA HIS A 35 0.90 5.19 19.64
C HIS A 35 1.01 6.60 20.25
N GLY A 36 0.30 6.87 21.35
CA GLY A 36 0.32 8.19 22.01
C GLY A 36 -0.40 9.30 21.24
N HIS A 37 -1.28 8.93 20.32
CA HIS A 37 -2.07 9.88 19.53
C HIS A 37 -3.54 9.92 19.97
N ASP A 38 -4.15 11.09 19.87
CA ASP A 38 -5.61 11.19 19.82
C ASP A 38 -6.13 10.78 18.41
N ARG A 39 -7.45 10.77 18.22
CA ARG A 39 -8.04 10.34 16.94
C ARG A 39 -7.64 11.22 15.75
N GLN A 40 -7.45 12.51 15.96
CA GLN A 40 -7.17 13.47 14.89
C GLN A 40 -5.69 13.47 14.52
N SER A 41 -4.80 13.54 15.52
CA SER A 41 -3.35 13.42 15.35
C SER A 41 -2.93 12.04 14.81
N GLY A 42 -3.62 10.97 15.22
CA GLY A 42 -3.43 9.65 14.65
C GLY A 42 -3.80 9.58 13.17
N ALA A 43 -4.90 10.25 12.77
CA ALA A 43 -5.28 10.36 11.36
C ALA A 43 -4.30 11.20 10.54
N GLN A 44 -3.73 12.28 11.11
CA GLN A 44 -2.66 13.07 10.49
C GLN A 44 -1.41 12.21 10.25
N ALA A 45 -0.97 11.47 11.26
CA ALA A 45 0.17 10.58 11.15
C ALA A 45 -0.07 9.46 10.12
N ALA A 46 -1.27 8.88 10.11
CA ALA A 46 -1.67 7.88 9.12
C ALA A 46 -1.65 8.44 7.68
N ALA A 47 -2.16 9.65 7.47
CA ALA A 47 -2.12 10.31 6.17
C ALA A 47 -0.67 10.53 5.69
N ALA A 48 0.25 10.89 6.58
CA ALA A 48 1.67 11.02 6.24
C ALA A 48 2.31 9.68 5.82
N HIS A 49 1.96 8.58 6.49
CA HIS A 49 2.39 7.24 6.07
C HIS A 49 1.82 6.84 4.71
N LEU A 50 0.54 7.11 4.44
CA LEU A 50 -0.06 6.84 3.14
C LEU A 50 0.58 7.69 2.03
N GLU A 51 0.91 8.95 2.30
CA GLU A 51 1.59 9.78 1.33
C GLU A 51 3.00 9.24 1.00
N ARG A 52 3.75 8.77 2.01
CA ARG A 52 5.03 8.04 1.77
C ARG A 52 4.81 6.76 0.96
N GLY A 53 3.80 5.98 1.30
CA GLY A 53 3.43 4.78 0.54
C GLY A 53 3.10 5.08 -0.93
N ARG A 54 2.40 6.20 -1.20
CA ARG A 54 2.10 6.68 -2.55
C ARG A 54 3.38 7.04 -3.32
N GLN A 55 4.31 7.76 -2.68
CA GLN A 55 5.59 8.14 -3.27
C GLN A 55 6.45 6.92 -3.61
N LEU A 56 6.46 5.90 -2.75
CA LEU A 56 7.14 4.62 -3.01
C LEU A 56 6.49 3.83 -4.15
N MET A 57 5.16 3.89 -4.26
CA MET A 57 4.39 3.17 -5.26
C MET A 57 4.50 3.81 -6.66
N GLN A 58 4.65 5.14 -6.75
CA GLN A 58 4.63 5.88 -8.01
C GLN A 58 5.68 5.42 -9.03
N PRO A 59 6.97 5.23 -8.69
CA PRO A 59 7.97 4.71 -9.64
C PRO A 59 7.64 3.31 -10.18
N ILE A 60 7.00 2.48 -9.35
CA ILE A 60 6.56 1.13 -9.75
C ILE A 60 5.47 1.27 -10.82
N ILE A 61 4.47 2.13 -10.57
CA ILE A 61 3.39 2.43 -11.51
C ILE A 61 3.94 3.03 -12.80
N ASP A 62 4.84 3.99 -12.73
CA ASP A 62 5.41 4.67 -13.91
C ASP A 62 6.16 3.69 -14.81
N ARG A 63 6.98 2.81 -14.21
CA ARG A 63 7.65 1.72 -14.92
C ARG A 63 6.63 0.81 -15.62
N TYR A 64 5.56 0.44 -14.91
CA TYR A 64 4.50 -0.36 -15.51
C TYR A 64 3.80 0.34 -16.67
N VAL A 65 3.51 1.64 -16.56
CA VAL A 65 2.88 2.41 -17.64
C VAL A 65 3.82 2.49 -18.85
N ALA A 66 5.11 2.73 -18.63
CA ALA A 66 6.12 2.71 -19.68
C ALA A 66 6.16 1.34 -20.40
N ASP A 67 6.23 0.25 -19.64
CA ASP A 67 6.24 -1.11 -20.20
C ASP A 67 4.94 -1.41 -20.97
N ALA A 68 3.79 -0.92 -20.48
CA ALA A 68 2.48 -1.13 -21.09
C ALA A 68 2.30 -0.48 -22.47
N ARG A 69 3.12 0.53 -22.78
CA ARG A 69 3.14 1.22 -24.08
C ARG A 69 3.86 0.40 -25.16
N THR A 70 4.58 -0.66 -24.78
CA THR A 70 5.23 -1.58 -25.72
C THR A 70 4.27 -2.66 -26.22
N PRO A 71 4.46 -3.21 -27.44
CA PRO A 71 3.66 -4.34 -27.95
C PRO A 71 3.67 -5.57 -27.03
N LEU A 72 4.82 -5.90 -26.44
CA LEU A 72 4.99 -6.97 -25.45
C LEU A 72 4.25 -6.66 -24.13
N GLY A 73 4.22 -5.41 -23.70
CA GLY A 73 3.49 -4.97 -22.51
C GLY A 73 1.97 -5.00 -22.63
N ARG A 74 1.41 -5.06 -23.84
CA ARG A 74 -0.04 -5.27 -24.03
C ARG A 74 -0.46 -6.70 -23.68
N ALA A 75 0.34 -7.70 -24.02
CA ALA A 75 0.08 -9.11 -23.71
C ALA A 75 0.20 -9.43 -22.22
N TRP A 76 1.00 -8.66 -21.47
CA TRP A 76 1.20 -8.80 -20.02
C TRP A 76 0.06 -8.23 -19.15
N ARG A 77 -1.01 -7.69 -19.73
CA ARG A 77 -2.13 -7.07 -18.99
C ARG A 77 -3.04 -8.03 -18.22
N THR A 78 -2.99 -9.33 -18.51
CA THR A 78 -3.87 -10.34 -17.90
C THR A 78 -3.57 -10.60 -16.42
N SER A 79 -2.33 -10.43 -15.96
CA SER A 79 -1.95 -10.55 -14.53
C SER A 79 -2.23 -9.27 -13.70
N ARG A 80 -2.88 -8.25 -14.29
CA ARG A 80 -2.83 -6.85 -13.84
C ARG A 80 -4.12 -6.32 -13.17
N VAL A 81 -5.25 -7.02 -13.33
CA VAL A 81 -6.55 -6.67 -12.72
C VAL A 81 -6.46 -6.56 -11.20
N ALA A 82 -5.53 -7.31 -10.63
CA ALA A 82 -5.14 -7.28 -9.23
C ALA A 82 -4.64 -5.88 -8.77
N ARG A 83 -3.63 -5.31 -9.43
CA ARG A 83 -2.92 -4.12 -8.93
C ARG A 83 -3.75 -2.83 -9.00
N GLY A 84 -4.67 -2.72 -9.96
CA GLY A 84 -5.59 -1.57 -10.05
C GLY A 84 -6.52 -1.44 -8.86
N ALA A 85 -7.03 -2.58 -8.34
CA ALA A 85 -7.86 -2.60 -7.15
C ALA A 85 -7.08 -2.17 -5.89
N TYR A 86 -5.78 -2.49 -5.80
CA TYR A 86 -4.93 -1.99 -4.72
C TYR A 86 -4.80 -0.46 -4.76
N VAL A 87 -4.46 0.10 -5.91
CA VAL A 87 -4.31 1.56 -6.08
C VAL A 87 -5.60 2.29 -5.74
N GLN A 88 -6.75 1.75 -6.15
CA GLN A 88 -8.06 2.32 -5.80
C GLN A 88 -8.34 2.24 -4.30
N ALA A 89 -8.09 1.09 -3.66
CA ALA A 89 -8.24 0.93 -2.22
C ALA A 89 -7.29 1.86 -1.44
N PHE A 90 -6.08 2.08 -1.96
CA PHE A 90 -5.08 2.99 -1.38
C PHE A 90 -5.56 4.44 -1.44
N ALA A 91 -6.11 4.87 -2.57
CA ALA A 91 -6.67 6.21 -2.72
C ALA A 91 -7.84 6.45 -1.75
N GLN A 92 -8.71 5.44 -1.55
CA GLN A 92 -9.79 5.51 -0.55
C GLN A 92 -9.25 5.63 0.88
N ALA A 93 -8.22 4.86 1.22
CA ALA A 93 -7.55 4.91 2.51
C ALA A 93 -6.97 6.29 2.81
N MET A 94 -6.32 6.90 1.81
CA MET A 94 -5.75 8.24 1.90
C MET A 94 -6.83 9.31 2.07
N ALA A 95 -7.89 9.28 1.25
CA ALA A 95 -9.02 10.22 1.36
C ALA A 95 -9.68 10.17 2.74
N HIS A 96 -9.89 8.96 3.28
CA HIS A 96 -10.46 8.78 4.61
C HIS A 96 -9.55 9.33 5.72
N ALA A 97 -8.24 9.03 5.68
CA ALA A 97 -7.29 9.54 6.66
C ALA A 97 -7.21 11.09 6.62
N SER A 98 -7.22 11.69 5.42
CA SER A 98 -7.24 13.14 5.24
C SER A 98 -8.51 13.79 5.79
N ALA A 99 -9.69 13.24 5.47
CA ALA A 99 -10.97 13.74 5.99
C ALA A 99 -11.00 13.69 7.53
N ARG A 100 -10.57 12.56 8.10
CA ARG A 100 -10.53 12.38 9.55
C ARG A 100 -9.51 13.29 10.25
N SER A 101 -8.38 13.56 9.61
CA SER A 101 -7.39 14.56 10.04
C SER A 101 -7.98 15.98 10.08
N ALA A 102 -8.85 16.31 9.12
CA ALA A 102 -9.56 17.59 9.04
C ALA A 102 -10.75 17.69 10.02
N GLY A 103 -11.07 16.63 10.76
CA GLY A 103 -12.22 16.58 11.66
C GLY A 103 -13.56 16.44 10.93
N GLU A 104 -13.54 16.02 9.65
CA GLU A 104 -14.74 15.80 8.86
C GLU A 104 -15.52 14.56 9.34
N PRO A 105 -16.85 14.52 9.14
CA PRO A 105 -17.67 13.35 9.50
C PRO A 105 -17.22 12.09 8.76
N GLU A 106 -17.13 10.98 9.50
CA GLU A 106 -16.68 9.69 8.96
C GLU A 106 -17.70 9.11 7.96
N THR A 107 -17.32 9.05 6.68
CA THR A 107 -18.16 8.48 5.61
C THR A 107 -17.53 7.22 5.04
N GLY A 108 -18.03 6.07 5.48
CA GLY A 108 -17.60 4.77 4.97
C GLY A 108 -16.17 4.38 5.36
N TRP A 109 -15.94 3.09 5.55
CA TRP A 109 -14.61 2.56 5.80
C TRP A 109 -13.92 2.21 4.48
N PRO A 110 -12.68 2.65 4.24
CA PRO A 110 -11.89 2.23 3.09
C PRO A 110 -11.84 0.72 2.97
N ILE A 111 -11.88 0.22 1.73
CA ILE A 111 -11.78 -1.23 1.46
C ILE A 111 -10.50 -1.81 2.07
N LEU A 112 -9.43 -1.02 2.07
CA LEU A 112 -8.13 -1.36 2.65
C LEU A 112 -8.18 -1.53 4.18
N TYR A 113 -9.20 -1.02 4.87
CA TYR A 113 -9.37 -1.13 6.32
C TYR A 113 -10.46 -2.13 6.72
N SER A 114 -11.22 -2.66 5.76
CA SER A 114 -12.19 -3.73 6.01
C SER A 114 -11.49 -5.04 6.40
N ARG A 115 -12.17 -5.92 7.17
CA ARG A 115 -11.68 -7.19 7.79
C ARG A 115 -11.04 -8.23 6.84
N GLY A 116 -10.66 -7.87 5.62
CA GLY A 116 -10.07 -8.75 4.61
C GLY A 116 -8.89 -8.16 3.82
N ALA A 117 -8.22 -7.10 4.28
CA ALA A 117 -7.16 -6.44 3.50
C ALA A 117 -5.72 -6.96 3.71
N LEU A 118 -5.40 -7.65 4.82
CA LEU A 118 -4.18 -8.49 4.89
C LEU A 118 -4.10 -9.42 3.67
N PRO A 119 -5.19 -10.12 3.30
CA PRO A 119 -5.27 -10.88 2.05
C PRO A 119 -5.01 -10.09 0.77
N LEU A 120 -5.38 -8.81 0.66
CA LEU A 120 -5.15 -8.01 -0.55
C LEU A 120 -3.67 -7.65 -0.70
N ILE A 121 -3.02 -7.18 0.36
CA ILE A 121 -1.57 -6.89 0.37
C ILE A 121 -0.78 -8.17 0.04
N VAL A 122 -1.12 -9.30 0.67
CA VAL A 122 -0.47 -10.60 0.39
C VAL A 122 -0.75 -11.07 -1.03
N ARG A 123 -1.98 -10.93 -1.54
CA ARG A 123 -2.35 -11.30 -2.90
C ARG A 123 -1.60 -10.48 -3.95
N TYR A 124 -1.25 -9.22 -3.66
CA TYR A 124 -0.57 -8.33 -4.61
C TYR A 124 0.95 -8.37 -4.53
N THR A 125 1.49 -8.54 -3.34
CA THR A 125 2.94 -8.65 -3.14
C THR A 125 3.46 -10.08 -3.34
N GLY A 126 2.58 -11.08 -3.24
CA GLY A 126 2.93 -12.50 -3.26
C GLY A 126 3.75 -12.94 -2.05
N ASP A 127 3.94 -12.08 -1.04
CA ASP A 127 4.85 -12.32 0.08
C ASP A 127 4.10 -12.30 1.42
N ARG A 128 3.88 -13.50 1.97
CA ARG A 128 3.24 -13.69 3.28
C ARG A 128 4.07 -13.12 4.43
N ARG A 129 5.38 -12.91 4.23
CA ARG A 129 6.29 -12.36 5.26
C ARG A 129 6.06 -10.89 5.53
N ILE A 130 5.34 -10.17 4.67
CA ILE A 130 4.95 -8.78 4.94
C ILE A 130 4.01 -8.69 6.15
N LEU A 131 3.32 -9.80 6.48
CA LEU A 131 2.46 -9.92 7.64
C LEU A 131 3.20 -10.38 8.90
N ASN A 132 4.39 -10.95 8.73
CA ASN A 132 5.22 -11.36 9.85
C ASN A 132 6.17 -10.21 10.10
N ASP A 133 5.85 -9.40 11.09
CA ASP A 133 6.71 -8.35 11.63
C ASP A 133 7.93 -8.93 12.39
N GLU A 134 8.41 -10.11 11.98
CA GLU A 134 9.73 -10.58 12.34
C GLU A 134 10.70 -9.81 11.43
N GLU A 135 11.09 -8.63 11.90
CA GLU A 135 12.42 -8.10 11.61
C GLU A 135 13.41 -9.23 11.90
N ASP A 136 13.87 -9.89 10.84
CA ASP A 136 14.99 -10.85 10.84
C ASP A 136 16.13 -10.25 11.67
N PRO A 137 16.32 -10.69 12.93
CA PRO A 137 17.41 -10.21 13.75
C PRO A 137 18.63 -11.01 13.30
N ARG A 138 19.49 -10.35 12.53
CA ARG A 138 20.81 -10.89 12.21
C ARG A 138 21.53 -11.40 13.46
#